data_AF-A0A820XBN5-F1
#
_entry.id   AF-A0A820XBN5-F1
#
_cell.length_a   1.000
_cell.length_b   1.000
_cell.length_c   1.000
_cell.angle_alpha   90.00
_cell.angle_beta   90.00
_cell.angle_gamma   90.00
#
_symmetry.space_group_name_H-M   'P 1'
#
loop_
_entity.id
_entity.type
_entity.pdbx_description
1 polymer ?
#
loop_
_entity_poly.entity_id
_entity_poly.type
_entity_poly.pdbx_seq_one_letter_code
_entity_poly.pdbx_strand_id
1 'polypeptide(L)'
;MTDLMAATGLGDLTSGGLQEIITISPLQFSSSTSTFRINDTIETLVYRLFIDYWSSEISYEQYYNACAPTHCTYLYEKRLNVLYAVTIFLTVVNGLLLGLRYVVPIFVRL
;
A
#
# COMPACT_ATOMS: atom_id res chain seq x y z
N MET A 1 5.79 -12.98 -20.54
CA MET A 1 5.25 -14.30 -20.91
C MET A 1 4.79 -14.94 -19.62
N THR A 2 3.74 -14.39 -19.01
CA THR A 2 2.29 -14.69 -19.18
C THR A 2 1.85 -15.79 -18.22
N ASP A 3 1.16 -15.33 -17.16
CA ASP A 3 -0.05 -15.87 -16.50
C ASP A 3 -0.10 -17.33 -16.02
N LEU A 4 -0.39 -17.50 -14.72
CA LEU A 4 -1.59 -18.16 -14.18
C LEU A 4 -1.44 -18.31 -12.66
N MET A 5 -2.29 -17.66 -11.88
CA MET A 5 -3.18 -18.30 -10.88
C MET A 5 -4.27 -17.31 -10.51
N ALA A 6 -5.33 -17.34 -11.32
CA ALA A 6 -6.66 -16.99 -10.87
C ALA A 6 -7.18 -18.12 -9.97
N ALA A 7 -7.80 -17.78 -8.86
CA ALA A 7 -8.77 -18.63 -8.19
C ALA A 7 -9.96 -17.74 -7.78
N THR A 8 -10.88 -17.57 -8.73
CA THR A 8 -12.27 -17.24 -8.43
C THR A 8 -12.95 -18.50 -7.89
N GLY A 9 -13.45 -18.45 -6.67
CA GLY A 9 -14.55 -19.30 -6.22
C GLY A 9 -15.81 -18.44 -6.20
N LEU A 10 -16.68 -18.62 -7.18
CA LEU A 10 -17.96 -17.96 -7.37
C LEU A 10 -19.00 -19.06 -7.60
N GLY A 11 -20.12 -19.00 -6.88
CA GLY A 11 -21.34 -19.81 -7.04
C GLY A 11 -22.25 -19.52 -5.84
N ASP A 12 -23.47 -18.98 -5.96
CA ASP A 12 -24.46 -18.91 -7.05
C ASP A 12 -25.16 -17.53 -7.04
N LEU A 13 -25.30 -16.78 -8.15
CA LEU A 13 -26.19 -16.82 -9.33
C LEU A 13 -27.56 -16.09 -9.19
N THR A 14 -27.64 -14.96 -9.91
CA THR A 14 -28.74 -14.46 -10.77
C THR A 14 -30.07 -13.97 -10.17
N SER A 15 -30.35 -12.67 -10.30
CA SER A 15 -31.36 -12.16 -11.26
C SER A 15 -31.29 -10.62 -11.37
N GLY A 16 -31.35 -10.08 -12.59
CA GLY A 16 -31.75 -8.69 -12.85
C GLY A 16 -30.62 -7.65 -12.79
N GLY A 17 -30.28 -7.08 -13.94
CA GLY A 17 -29.30 -6.00 -14.03
C GLY A 17 -29.75 -4.73 -13.32
N LEU A 18 -28.81 -4.12 -12.60
CA LEU A 18 -28.41 -2.71 -12.63
C LEU A 18 -27.03 -2.71 -11.94
N GLN A 19 -26.02 -2.13 -12.59
CA GLN A 19 -24.68 -2.02 -12.05
C GLN A 19 -24.74 -1.16 -10.80
N GLU A 20 -24.59 -1.76 -9.62
CA GLU A 20 -24.52 -1.01 -8.38
C GLU A 20 -23.17 -0.28 -8.38
N ILE A 21 -23.23 1.01 -8.68
CA ILE A 21 -22.13 1.94 -8.43
C ILE A 21 -21.77 1.74 -6.97
N ILE A 22 -20.57 1.25 -6.68
CA ILE A 22 -20.01 1.25 -5.33
C ILE A 22 -19.76 2.72 -4.98
N THR A 23 -20.80 3.40 -4.51
CA THR A 23 -20.67 4.69 -3.85
C THR A 23 -19.96 4.40 -2.53
N ILE A 24 -18.64 4.53 -2.52
CA ILE A 24 -17.89 4.67 -1.29
C ILE A 24 -18.41 5.92 -0.59
N SER A 25 -19.32 5.73 0.36
CA SER A 25 -19.74 6.78 1.28
C SER A 25 -18.49 7.25 2.04
N PRO A 26 -18.20 8.55 2.10
CA PRO A 26 -17.13 9.04 2.97
C PRO A 26 -17.43 8.59 4.40
N LEU A 27 -16.38 8.32 5.19
CA LEU A 27 -16.55 8.08 6.63
C LEU A 27 -17.38 9.24 7.19
N GLN A 28 -18.64 8.96 7.50
CA GLN A 28 -19.53 9.94 8.08
C GLN A 28 -19.06 10.11 9.53
N PHE A 29 -18.23 11.12 9.78
CA PHE A 29 -17.73 11.46 11.10
C PHE A 29 -18.91 11.86 11.98
N SER A 30 -19.50 10.87 12.65
CA SER A 30 -20.52 11.11 13.67
C SER A 30 -19.78 11.59 14.92
N SER A 31 -19.95 12.87 15.25
CA SER A 31 -19.40 13.46 16.49
C SER A 31 -20.00 12.83 17.76
N SER A 32 -21.01 11.96 17.62
CA SER A 32 -21.62 11.19 18.69
C SER A 32 -20.86 9.92 19.08
N THR A 33 -19.91 9.45 18.25
CA THR A 33 -19.08 8.26 18.52
C THR A 33 -17.59 8.57 18.73
N SER A 34 -17.20 9.83 18.54
CA SER A 34 -15.85 10.32 18.87
C SER A 34 -15.79 10.62 20.37
N THR A 35 -14.96 9.89 21.12
CA THR A 35 -14.65 10.24 22.52
C THR A 35 -13.86 11.54 22.65
N PHE A 36 -13.43 12.12 21.53
CA PHE A 36 -12.74 13.39 21.46
C PHE A 36 -13.70 14.55 21.17
N ARG A 37 -13.69 15.56 22.03
CA ARG A 37 -14.51 16.78 21.86
C ARG A 37 -13.66 17.84 21.15
N ILE A 38 -14.28 18.61 20.27
CA ILE A 38 -13.61 19.68 19.49
C ILE A 38 -12.95 20.75 20.41
N ASN A 39 -13.42 20.87 21.65
CA ASN A 39 -12.94 21.83 22.63
C ASN A 39 -11.87 21.26 23.59
N ASP A 40 -11.44 20.01 23.41
CA ASP A 40 -10.37 19.44 24.23
C ASP A 40 -9.02 20.08 23.86
N THR A 41 -8.15 20.29 24.85
CA THR A 41 -6.81 20.82 24.60
C THR A 41 -5.93 19.73 23.98
N ILE A 42 -4.88 20.16 23.26
CA ILE A 42 -3.92 19.21 22.67
C ILE A 42 -3.30 18.31 23.75
N GLU A 43 -3.07 18.84 24.95
CA GLU A 43 -2.54 18.08 26.10
C GLU A 43 -3.48 16.96 26.53
N THR A 44 -4.79 17.22 26.65
CA THR A 44 -5.75 16.18 27.05
C THR A 44 -5.96 15.14 25.96
N LEU A 45 -5.85 15.53 24.68
CA LEU A 45 -5.88 14.60 23.56
C LEU A 45 -4.70 13.63 23.60
N VAL A 46 -3.50 14.19 23.79
CA VAL A 46 -2.25 13.43 23.85
C VAL A 46 -2.26 12.50 25.07
N TYR A 47 -2.72 12.97 26.23
CA TYR A 47 -2.85 12.12 27.43
C TYR A 47 -3.80 10.93 27.20
N ARG A 48 -4.95 11.15 26.55
CA ARG A 48 -5.93 10.08 26.26
C ARG A 48 -5.50 9.10 25.16
N LEU A 49 -4.49 9.44 24.37
CA LEU A 49 -3.88 8.53 23.38
C LEU A 49 -2.96 7.50 24.03
N PHE A 50 -2.43 7.79 25.22
CA PHE A 50 -1.59 6.87 25.96
C PHE A 50 -2.44 5.91 26.80
N ILE A 51 -1.98 4.67 26.92
CA ILE A 51 -2.54 3.69 27.86
C ILE A 51 -2.36 4.23 29.29
N ASP A 52 -3.48 4.38 30.02
CA ASP A 52 -3.53 4.98 31.37
C ASP A 52 -3.02 4.01 32.46
N TYR A 53 -3.16 2.70 32.24
CA TYR A 53 -2.64 1.66 33.14
C TYR A 53 -2.24 0.39 32.38
N TRP A 54 -1.05 -0.12 32.67
CA TRP A 54 -0.61 -1.43 32.19
C TRP A 54 -1.11 -2.50 33.17
N SER A 55 -2.25 -3.13 32.87
CA SER A 55 -2.67 -4.31 33.63
C SER A 55 -1.76 -5.50 33.32
N SER A 56 -1.07 -6.02 34.33
CA SER A 56 -0.16 -7.16 34.21
C SER A 56 -0.87 -8.50 34.02
N GLU A 57 -2.20 -8.55 34.09
CA GLU A 57 -3.00 -9.75 33.81
C GLU A 57 -3.17 -10.01 32.30
N ILE A 58 -2.91 -9.00 31.46
CA ILE A 58 -3.15 -9.09 30.02
C ILE A 58 -1.82 -9.34 29.30
N SER A 59 -1.67 -10.51 28.68
CA SER A 59 -0.51 -10.81 27.84
C SER A 59 -0.66 -10.15 26.47
N TYR A 60 0.04 -9.04 26.26
CA TYR A 60 0.11 -8.36 24.96
C TYR A 60 0.74 -9.25 23.87
N GLU A 61 1.63 -10.16 24.24
CA GLU A 61 2.23 -11.13 23.31
C GLU A 61 1.21 -12.14 22.78
N GLN A 62 0.33 -12.66 23.63
CA GLN A 62 -0.73 -13.58 23.21
C GLN A 62 -1.72 -12.89 22.27
N TYR A 63 -2.11 -11.65 22.60
CA TYR A 63 -2.98 -10.86 21.75
C TYR A 63 -2.36 -10.57 20.38
N TYR A 64 -1.08 -10.17 20.37
CA TYR A 64 -0.37 -9.92 19.12
C TYR A 64 -0.26 -11.19 18.27
N ASN A 65 0.10 -12.33 18.86
CA ASN A 65 0.20 -13.59 18.12
C ASN A 65 -1.15 -14.09 17.59
N ALA A 66 -2.26 -13.84 18.30
CA ALA A 66 -3.59 -14.23 17.85
C ALA A 66 -4.11 -13.36 16.69
N CYS A 67 -3.72 -12.08 16.65
CA CYS A 67 -4.21 -11.12 15.66
C CYS A 67 -3.16 -10.70 14.62
N ALA A 68 -1.95 -11.26 14.66
CA ALA A 68 -0.92 -10.95 13.70
C ALA A 68 -1.36 -11.35 12.28
N PRO A 69 -1.36 -10.43 11.31
CA PRO A 69 -1.68 -10.77 9.93
C PRO A 69 -0.62 -11.74 9.39
N THR A 70 -1.05 -12.88 8.86
CA THR A 70 -0.14 -13.88 8.24
C THR A 70 0.52 -13.35 6.98
N HIS A 71 -0.14 -12.40 6.30
CA HIS A 71 0.37 -11.76 5.10
C HIS A 71 0.07 -10.26 5.13
N CYS A 72 1.12 -9.46 4.99
CA CYS A 72 0.98 -8.03 4.76
C CYS A 72 0.69 -7.79 3.28
N THR A 73 -0.46 -7.20 2.98
CA THR A 73 -0.76 -6.68 1.64
C THR A 73 -0.41 -5.20 1.62
N TYR A 74 0.47 -4.81 0.69
CA TYR A 74 0.81 -3.42 0.47
C TYR A 74 0.31 -3.00 -0.91
N LEU A 75 -0.39 -1.87 -0.94
CA LEU A 75 -0.81 -1.23 -2.18
C LEU A 75 0.41 -0.51 -2.76
N TYR A 76 0.98 -1.08 -3.83
CA TYR A 76 2.07 -0.43 -4.55
C TYR A 76 1.51 0.63 -5.49
N GLU A 77 1.27 1.82 -4.96
CA GLU A 77 0.91 3.00 -5.74
C GLU A 77 2.14 3.45 -6.54
N LYS A 78 2.29 2.99 -7.79
CA LYS A 78 3.28 3.53 -8.73
C LYS A 78 2.93 4.97 -9.06
N ARG A 79 3.38 5.91 -8.23
CA ARG A 79 3.47 7.31 -8.62
C ARG A 79 4.53 7.42 -9.70
N LEU A 80 4.12 7.76 -10.93
CA LEU A 80 5.02 8.00 -12.05
C LEU A 80 5.89 9.22 -11.74
N ASN A 81 7.03 8.96 -11.09
CA ASN A 81 8.01 9.99 -10.80
C ASN A 81 8.66 10.41 -12.13
N VAL A 82 8.46 11.66 -12.53
CA VAL A 82 9.06 12.24 -13.74
C VAL A 82 10.57 12.02 -13.77
N LEU A 83 11.23 12.12 -12.62
CA LEU A 83 12.66 11.86 -12.47
C LEU A 83 13.02 10.42 -12.83
N TYR A 84 12.21 9.44 -12.45
CA TYR A 84 12.41 8.03 -12.78
C TYR A 84 12.25 7.76 -14.29
N ALA A 85 11.31 8.44 -14.94
CA ALA A 85 11.19 8.35 -16.39
C ALA A 85 12.44 8.91 -17.09
N VAL A 86 12.89 10.10 -16.68
CA VAL A 86 14.08 10.76 -17.26
C VAL A 86 15.34 9.90 -17.08
N THR A 87 15.56 9.31 -15.91
CA THR A 87 16.73 8.45 -15.69
C THR A 87 16.71 7.20 -16.57
N ILE A 88 15.53 6.60 -16.79
CA ILE A 88 15.41 5.46 -17.73
C ILE A 88 15.75 5.89 -19.15
N PHE A 89 15.20 7.00 -19.64
CA PHE A 89 15.50 7.49 -20.99
C PHE A 89 17.00 7.76 -21.16
N LEU A 90 17.61 8.45 -20.21
CA LEU A 90 19.04 8.72 -20.24
C LEU A 90 19.84 7.41 -20.21
N THR A 91 19.48 6.45 -19.37
CA THR A 91 20.19 5.18 -19.25
C THR A 91 20.11 4.37 -20.55
N VAL A 92 18.94 4.29 -21.18
CA VAL A 92 18.76 3.53 -22.42
C VAL A 92 19.55 4.16 -23.57
N VAL A 93 19.44 5.48 -23.75
CA VAL A 93 20.11 6.19 -24.84
C VAL A 93 21.63 6.16 -24.66
N ASN A 94 22.11 6.50 -23.46
CA ASN A 94 23.55 6.52 -23.19
C ASN A 94 24.13 5.12 -23.12
N GLY A 95 23.45 4.17 -22.50
CA GLY A 95 23.90 2.78 -22.38
C GLY A 95 24.06 2.11 -23.74
N LEU A 96 23.14 2.35 -24.67
CA LEU A 96 23.25 1.83 -26.03
C LEU A 96 24.40 2.49 -26.80
N LEU A 97 24.52 3.81 -26.73
CA LEU A 97 25.51 4.56 -27.51
C LEU A 97 26.94 4.36 -26.98
N LEU A 98 27.15 4.49 -25.66
CA LEU A 98 28.45 4.21 -25.04
C LEU A 98 28.78 2.72 -25.12
N GLY A 99 27.80 1.85 -24.88
CA GLY A 99 27.98 0.41 -24.97
C GLY A 99 28.48 0.00 -26.34
N LEU A 100 27.82 0.44 -27.42
CA LEU A 100 28.25 0.12 -28.77
C LEU A 100 29.63 0.71 -29.10
N ARG A 101 29.90 1.97 -28.74
CA ARG A 101 31.22 2.59 -28.94
C ARG A 101 32.34 1.90 -28.18
N TYR A 102 32.05 1.30 -27.04
CA TYR A 102 33.02 0.57 -26.23
C TYR A 102 33.22 -0.86 -26.75
N VAL A 103 32.13 -1.51 -27.16
CA VAL A 103 32.12 -2.88 -27.66
C VAL A 103 32.80 -3.00 -29.03
N VAL A 104 32.58 -2.06 -29.95
CA VAL A 104 33.17 -2.09 -31.30
C VAL A 104 34.71 -2.19 -31.31
N PRO A 105 35.49 -1.34 -30.60
CA PRO A 105 36.96 -1.46 -30.60
C PRO A 105 37.45 -2.72 -29.89
N ILE A 106 36.68 -3.30 -28.96
CA ILE A 106 37.01 -4.56 -28.30
C ILE A 106 36.87 -5.71 -29.30
N PHE A 107 35.77 -5.78 -30.05
CA PHE A 107 35.54 -6.81 -31.06
C PHE A 107 36.53 -6.74 -32.22
N VAL A 108 36.97 -5.55 -32.62
CA VAL A 108 37.94 -5.37 -33.70
C VAL A 108 39.37 -5.73 -33.27
N ARG A 109 39.67 -5.71 -31.96
CA ARG A 109 40.98 -6.07 -31.42
C ARG A 109 41.06 -7.52 -30.92
N LEU A 110 39.95 -8.25 -30.92
CA LEU A 110 39.87 -9.68 -30.61
C LEU A 110 40.15 -10.49 -31.88
#